data_AF-A0A848UQD5-F1
#
_entry.id   AF-A0A848UQD5-F1
#
_cell.length_a   1.000
_cell.length_b   1.000
_cell.length_c   1.000
_cell.angle_alpha   90.00
_cell.angle_beta   90.00
_cell.angle_gamma   90.00
#
_symmetry.space_group_name_H-M   'P 1'
#
loop_
_entity.id
_entity.type
_entity.pdbx_description
1 polymer ?
#
loop_
_entity_poly.entity_id
_entity_poly.type
_entity_poly.pdbx_seq_one_letter_code
_entity_poly.pdbx_strand_id
1 'polypeptide(L)'
;MKNLIVLIALAFTFAINAQQDIHTENGCVLKIDKASLIAMNLDCDMLKGKTITSFKLKAPGHKTLVVKGYKMSNEAKLLVQQSKTGDKIVLFDIKLQESKEDAAPVSITLVEYH
;
A
#
# COMPACT_ATOMS: atom_id res chain seq x y z
N MET A 1 -38.91 -11.78 -55.70
CA MET A 1 -38.83 -10.30 -55.68
C MET A 1 -37.86 -9.94 -54.56
N LYS A 2 -36.55 -9.87 -54.80
CA LYS A 2 -35.75 -8.67 -55.13
C LYS A 2 -36.06 -7.45 -54.26
N ASN A 3 -35.08 -7.18 -53.37
CA ASN A 3 -34.62 -5.90 -52.83
C ASN A 3 -35.43 -5.22 -51.71
N LEU A 4 -34.80 -5.09 -50.53
CA LEU A 4 -34.43 -3.77 -49.99
C LEU A 4 -33.31 -3.90 -48.93
N ILE A 5 -32.24 -3.15 -49.15
CA ILE A 5 -31.13 -2.94 -48.22
C ILE A 5 -31.57 -1.91 -47.17
N VAL A 6 -31.36 -2.19 -45.88
CA VAL A 6 -31.12 -1.15 -44.88
C VAL A 6 -29.91 -1.55 -44.06
N LEU A 7 -28.82 -0.82 -44.29
CA LEU A 7 -27.66 -0.73 -43.42
C LEU A 7 -28.08 -0.25 -42.04
N ILE A 8 -27.86 -1.04 -41.00
CA ILE A 8 -27.58 -0.52 -39.66
C ILE A 8 -26.39 -1.30 -39.12
N ALA A 9 -25.20 -0.72 -39.31
CA ALA A 9 -24.00 -1.10 -38.59
C ALA A 9 -24.20 -0.70 -37.12
N LEU A 10 -24.61 -1.65 -36.30
CA LEU A 10 -24.49 -1.54 -34.85
C LEU A 10 -23.26 -2.33 -34.43
N ALA A 11 -22.11 -1.67 -34.60
CA ALA A 11 -20.89 -2.00 -33.90
C ALA A 11 -21.11 -1.73 -32.41
N PHE A 12 -21.75 -2.68 -31.72
CA PHE A 12 -21.61 -2.78 -30.27
C PHE A 12 -20.39 -3.65 -29.99
N THR A 13 -19.23 -3.06 -30.20
CA THR A 13 -18.00 -3.53 -29.58
C THR A 13 -18.16 -3.24 -28.10
N PHE A 14 -18.76 -4.18 -27.35
CA PHE A 14 -18.52 -4.22 -25.92
C PHE A 14 -17.07 -4.67 -25.76
N ALA A 15 -16.14 -3.72 -25.85
CA ALA A 15 -14.90 -3.83 -25.12
C ALA A 15 -15.32 -3.85 -23.65
N ILE A 16 -15.53 -5.05 -23.12
CA ILE A 16 -15.57 -5.26 -21.69
C ILE A 16 -14.14 -5.02 -21.24
N ASN A 17 -13.76 -3.74 -21.08
CA ASN A 17 -12.69 -3.35 -20.19
C ASN A 17 -13.21 -3.59 -18.77
N ALA A 18 -13.38 -4.86 -18.43
CA ALA A 18 -13.09 -5.27 -17.08
C ALA A 18 -11.56 -5.18 -16.99
N GLN A 19 -11.06 -4.00 -16.65
CA GLN A 19 -9.86 -3.95 -15.83
C GLN A 19 -10.29 -4.70 -14.56
N GLN A 20 -10.15 -6.02 -14.58
CA GLN A 20 -10.20 -6.80 -13.36
C GLN A 20 -9.02 -6.26 -12.58
N ASP A 21 -9.32 -5.39 -11.62
CA ASP A 21 -8.41 -5.12 -10.53
C ASP A 21 -8.09 -6.46 -9.92
N ILE A 22 -6.96 -7.01 -10.34
CA ILE A 22 -6.34 -8.14 -9.69
C ILE A 22 -5.97 -7.57 -8.32
N HIS A 23 -6.88 -7.72 -7.36
CA HIS A 23 -6.56 -7.69 -5.95
C HIS A 23 -5.59 -8.85 -5.72
N THR A 24 -4.31 -8.63 -6.01
CA THR A 24 -3.25 -9.46 -5.49
C THR A 24 -3.30 -9.31 -3.98
N GLU A 25 -3.57 -10.41 -3.28
CA GLU A 25 -3.28 -10.64 -1.85
C GLU A 25 -1.76 -10.54 -1.53
N ASN A 26 -1.01 -9.73 -2.27
CA ASN A 26 0.40 -9.51 -2.07
C ASN A 26 0.53 -8.13 -1.43
N GLY A 27 1.06 -8.08 -0.20
CA GLY A 27 1.22 -6.85 0.57
C GLY A 27 1.92 -5.72 -0.21
N CYS A 28 1.87 -4.51 0.33
CA CYS A 28 2.45 -3.35 -0.33
C CYS A 28 3.99 -3.36 -0.24
N VAL A 29 4.69 -3.13 -1.35
CA VAL A 29 6.16 -3.04 -1.36
C VAL A 29 6.59 -1.65 -1.80
N LEU A 30 7.36 -0.97 -0.96
CA LEU A 30 7.80 0.42 -1.19
C LEU A 30 9.32 0.54 -1.18
N LYS A 31 9.83 1.52 -1.96
CA LYS A 31 11.20 2.03 -1.87
C LYS A 31 11.13 3.53 -1.57
N ILE A 32 11.38 3.91 -0.33
CA ILE A 32 11.24 5.30 0.13
C ILE A 32 12.37 5.68 1.07
N ASP A 33 12.60 6.97 1.22
CA ASP A 33 13.55 7.49 2.19
C ASP A 33 12.99 7.47 3.63
N LYS A 34 13.88 7.73 4.58
CA LYS A 34 13.54 7.78 6.01
C LYS A 34 12.49 8.84 6.34
N ALA A 35 12.53 10.00 5.69
CA ALA A 35 11.62 11.10 5.96
C ALA A 35 10.19 10.74 5.52
N SER A 36 10.04 10.16 4.33
CA SER A 36 8.79 9.63 3.80
C SER A 36 8.19 8.56 4.71
N LEU A 37 9.01 7.64 5.21
CA LEU A 37 8.56 6.62 6.18
C LEU A 37 8.15 7.26 7.52
N ILE A 38 8.92 8.19 8.06
CA ILE A 38 8.60 8.88 9.32
C ILE A 38 7.32 9.70 9.21
N ALA A 39 7.08 10.31 8.05
CA ALA A 39 5.86 11.03 7.73
C ALA A 39 4.66 10.10 7.48
N MET A 40 4.87 8.78 7.46
CA MET A 40 3.85 7.78 7.11
C MET A 40 3.25 8.03 5.71
N ASN A 41 4.04 8.55 4.78
CA ASN A 41 3.63 8.74 3.39
C ASN A 41 3.75 7.42 2.61
N LEU A 42 2.81 6.52 2.86
CA LEU A 42 2.77 5.17 2.28
C LEU A 42 1.80 5.15 1.10
N ASP A 43 2.34 5.13 -0.12
CA ASP A 43 1.51 5.00 -1.34
C ASP A 43 1.11 3.53 -1.56
N CYS A 44 0.13 3.08 -0.78
CA CYS A 44 -0.41 1.73 -0.84
C CYS A 44 -1.93 1.81 -1.04
N ASP A 45 -2.45 1.28 -2.15
CA ASP A 45 -3.89 1.33 -2.47
C ASP A 45 -4.76 0.73 -1.37
N MET A 46 -4.30 -0.33 -0.70
CA MET A 46 -5.01 -0.97 0.41
C MET A 46 -5.21 -0.05 1.63
N LEU A 47 -4.43 1.03 1.74
CA LEU A 47 -4.50 2.02 2.81
C LEU A 47 -5.20 3.33 2.38
N LYS A 48 -5.43 3.54 1.08
CA LYS A 48 -6.04 4.78 0.56
C LYS A 48 -7.44 4.95 1.12
N GLY A 49 -7.71 6.14 1.67
CA GLY A 49 -8.99 6.48 2.28
C GLY A 49 -9.30 5.77 3.61
N LYS A 50 -8.34 5.01 4.18
CA LYS A 50 -8.53 4.29 5.44
C LYS A 50 -7.72 4.90 6.58
N THR A 51 -8.30 4.92 7.78
CA THR A 51 -7.63 5.42 8.99
C THR A 51 -6.92 4.28 9.71
N ILE A 52 -5.59 4.36 9.81
CA ILE A 52 -4.78 3.45 10.64
C ILE A 52 -4.97 3.78 12.12
N THR A 53 -5.22 2.77 12.95
CA THR A 53 -5.39 2.94 14.41
C THR A 53 -4.23 2.37 15.21
N SER A 54 -3.50 1.40 14.67
CA SER A 54 -2.23 0.91 15.22
C SER A 54 -1.50 0.07 14.18
N PHE A 55 -0.21 -0.11 14.36
CA PHE A 55 0.60 -1.02 13.56
C PHE A 55 1.82 -1.50 14.36
N LYS A 56 2.42 -2.61 13.93
CA LYS A 56 3.73 -3.04 14.40
C LYS A 56 4.80 -2.69 13.37
N LEU A 57 5.98 -2.33 13.87
CA LEU A 57 7.15 -1.97 13.07
C LEU A 57 8.30 -2.91 13.41
N LYS A 58 8.95 -3.48 12.39
CA LYS A 58 10.15 -4.31 12.54
C LYS A 58 11.24 -3.83 11.59
N ALA A 59 12.45 -3.71 12.10
CA ALA A 59 13.67 -3.47 11.34
C ALA A 59 14.77 -4.48 11.73
N PRO A 60 15.77 -4.72 10.87
CA PRO A 60 16.88 -5.64 11.17
C PRO A 60 17.63 -5.24 12.45
N GLY A 61 17.95 -6.19 13.33
CA GLY A 61 18.70 -5.93 14.55
C GLY A 61 17.93 -5.22 15.68
N HIS A 62 16.67 -4.85 15.46
CA HIS A 62 15.82 -4.20 16.46
C HIS A 62 14.65 -5.09 16.87
N LYS A 63 14.15 -4.89 18.10
CA LYS A 63 12.89 -5.51 18.55
C LYS A 63 11.72 -4.93 17.76
N THR A 64 10.65 -5.71 17.64
CA THR A 64 9.39 -5.21 17.08
C THR A 64 8.79 -4.17 18.01
N LEU A 65 8.40 -3.02 17.44
CA LEU A 65 7.73 -1.95 18.16
C LEU A 65 6.24 -1.98 17.86
N VAL A 66 5.41 -1.74 18.87
CA VAL A 66 3.96 -1.56 18.70
C VAL A 66 3.67 -0.06 18.73
N VAL A 67 3.13 0.47 17.65
CA VAL A 67 2.77 1.88 17.52
C VAL A 67 1.25 2.03 17.62
N LYS A 68 0.80 2.85 18.57
CA LYS A 68 -0.61 3.21 18.74
C LYS A 68 -0.89 4.52 18.00
N GLY A 69 -1.95 4.54 17.20
CA GLY A 69 -2.30 5.64 16.31
C GLY A 69 -1.70 5.51 14.90
N TYR A 70 -1.94 6.52 14.07
CA TYR A 70 -1.50 6.57 12.68
C TYR A 70 -0.12 7.23 12.48
N LYS A 71 0.51 7.73 13.55
CA LYS A 71 1.81 8.43 13.49
C LYS A 71 2.89 7.59 14.16
N MET A 72 4.12 7.69 13.63
CA MET A 72 5.30 7.10 14.28
C MET A 72 5.49 7.64 15.71
N SER A 73 5.70 6.74 16.67
CA SER A 73 6.17 7.10 18.02
C SER A 73 7.62 7.59 17.99
N ASN A 74 8.09 8.25 19.06
CA ASN A 74 9.48 8.71 19.14
C ASN A 74 10.48 7.55 19.04
N GLU A 75 10.16 6.40 19.65
CA GLU A 75 10.97 5.18 19.58
C GLU A 75 11.00 4.62 18.15
N ALA A 76 9.86 4.59 17.47
CA ALA A 76 9.78 4.15 16.08
C ALA A 76 10.56 5.08 15.13
N LYS A 77 10.47 6.40 15.33
CA LYS A 77 11.28 7.38 14.60
C LYS A 77 12.77 7.14 14.81
N LEU A 78 13.20 6.92 16.05
CA LEU A 78 14.61 6.66 16.36
C LEU A 78 15.09 5.37 15.68
N LEU A 79 14.29 4.30 15.70
CA LEU A 79 14.59 3.06 15.00
C LEU A 79 14.75 3.27 13.48
N VAL A 80 13.85 4.03 12.84
CA VAL A 80 13.96 4.36 11.41
C VAL A 80 15.21 5.20 11.14
N GLN A 81 15.54 6.14 12.02
CA GLN A 81 16.75 6.96 11.89
C GLN A 81 18.04 6.13 12.00
N GLN A 82 18.06 5.13 12.88
CA GLN A 82 19.19 4.21 13.08
C GLN A 82 19.32 3.15 11.98
N SER A 83 18.23 2.87 11.26
CA SER A 83 18.24 1.94 10.13
C SER A 83 19.11 2.48 8.99
N LYS A 84 19.71 1.59 8.21
CA LYS A 84 20.62 1.93 7.10
C LYS A 84 19.87 1.92 5.77
N THR A 85 20.43 2.63 4.81
CA THR A 85 20.01 2.51 3.40
C THR A 85 20.17 1.07 2.93
N GLY A 86 19.14 0.54 2.26
CA GLY A 86 19.01 -0.87 1.91
C GLY A 86 18.31 -1.74 2.95
N ASP A 87 18.11 -1.27 4.19
CA ASP A 87 17.38 -2.04 5.20
C ASP A 87 15.93 -2.29 4.78
N LYS A 88 15.46 -3.49 5.10
CA LYS A 88 14.06 -3.90 4.90
C LYS A 88 13.28 -3.73 6.20
N ILE A 89 12.46 -2.70 6.25
CA ILE A 89 11.54 -2.42 7.35
C ILE A 89 10.17 -2.99 6.98
N VAL A 90 9.47 -3.59 7.95
CA VAL A 90 8.12 -4.14 7.73
C VAL A 90 7.14 -3.51 8.71
N LEU A 91 6.02 -3.02 8.17
CA LEU A 91 4.84 -2.66 8.94
C LEU A 91 3.82 -3.80 8.81
N PHE A 92 3.31 -4.29 9.93
CA PHE A 92 2.39 -5.43 9.96
C PHE A 92 1.43 -5.31 11.15
N ASP A 93 0.44 -6.20 11.23
CA ASP A 93 -0.69 -6.07 12.17
C ASP A 93 -1.31 -4.66 12.11
N ILE A 94 -1.52 -4.17 10.88
CA ILE A 94 -1.98 -2.81 10.62
C ILE A 94 -3.50 -2.78 10.82
N LYS A 95 -3.91 -2.20 11.93
CA LYS A 95 -5.32 -2.06 12.28
C LYS A 95 -5.92 -0.83 11.63
N LEU A 96 -7.13 -0.98 11.10
CA LEU A 96 -7.89 0.08 10.46
C LEU A 96 -9.16 0.35 11.27
N GLN A 97 -9.60 1.61 11.32
CA GLN A 97 -10.73 2.02 12.17
C GLN A 97 -12.05 1.32 11.81
N GLU A 98 -12.32 1.11 10.53
CA GLU A 98 -13.59 0.58 10.03
C GLU A 98 -13.47 -0.85 9.47
N SER A 99 -12.35 -1.52 9.73
CA SER A 99 -12.10 -2.89 9.27
C SER A 99 -12.06 -3.85 10.46
N LYS A 100 -12.67 -5.03 10.30
CA LYS A 100 -12.48 -6.15 11.24
C LYS A 100 -11.19 -6.91 10.96
N GLU A 101 -10.65 -6.74 9.77
CA GLU A 101 -9.44 -7.40 9.30
C GLU A 101 -8.28 -6.41 9.28
N ASP A 102 -7.10 -6.88 9.68
CA ASP A 102 -5.87 -6.12 9.57
C ASP A 102 -5.49 -5.97 8.08
N ALA A 103 -4.93 -4.82 7.71
CA ALA A 103 -4.39 -4.64 6.37
C ALA A 103 -3.17 -5.53 6.15
N ALA A 104 -2.95 -5.94 4.90
CA ALA A 104 -1.78 -6.69 4.52
C ALA A 104 -0.48 -5.94 4.89
N PRO A 105 0.64 -6.63 5.14
CA PRO A 105 1.88 -5.98 5.52
C PRO A 105 2.41 -5.01 4.45
N VAL A 106 3.13 -3.98 4.90
CA VAL A 106 3.91 -3.07 4.04
C VAL A 106 5.39 -3.38 4.23
N SER A 107 6.05 -3.83 3.16
CA SER A 107 7.49 -4.07 3.12
C SER A 107 8.19 -2.88 2.49
N ILE A 108 9.12 -2.28 3.22
CA ILE A 108 9.77 -1.02 2.87
C ILE A 108 11.26 -1.25 2.75
N THR A 109 11.84 -0.92 1.60
CA THR A 109 13.30 -0.83 1.44
C THR A 109 13.70 0.63 1.57
N LEU A 110 14.57 0.94 2.53
CA LEU A 110 15.08 2.30 2.70
C LEU A 110 16.02 2.67 1.55
N VAL A 111 15.80 3.83 0.95
CA VAL A 111 16.67 4.41 -0.07
C VAL A 111 17.09 5.81 0.33
N GLU A 112 18.18 6.31 -0.25
CA GLU A 112 18.57 7.72 -0.18
C GLU A 112 18.28 8.36 -1.55
N TYR A 113 17.57 9.48 -1.53
CA TYR A 113 17.46 10.36 -2.70
C TYR A 113 18.44 11.51 -2.48
N HIS A 114 19.44 11.61 -3.36
CA HIS A 114 20.44 12.68 -3.36
C HIS A 114 19.93 13.92 -4.06
#